data_AF-E0N6I6-F1
#
_entry.id   AF-E0N6I6-F1
#
_cell.length_a   1.000
_cell.length_b   1.000
_cell.length_c   1.000
_cell.angle_alpha   90.00
_cell.angle_beta   90.00
_cell.angle_gamma   90.00
#
_symmetry.space_group_name_H-M   'P 1'
#
loop_
_entity.id
_entity.type
_entity.pdbx_description
1 polymer ?
#
loop_
_entity_poly.entity_id
_entity_poly.type
_entity_poly.pdbx_seq_one_letter_code
_entity_poly.pdbx_strand_id
1 'polypeptide(L)'
;MQPDTGREIRKKTLLPLQPATFRRGGRLNNRPNRRTYAPTQAEHPTSRKKAETQTKQNQQKEVYMNISKEQGLLIAYGGRPYIPLREVHKDFFAHISFNAFKASGVRCELPFPIFRLSDSQKSEYFVSVQELAKAIADKEEKAKSEYRKFQS
;
A
#
# COMPACT_ATOMS: atom_id res chain seq x y z
N MET A 1 -35.93 47.60 -27.25
CA MET A 1 -36.21 48.46 -26.08
C MET A 1 -35.56 47.82 -24.85
N GLN A 2 -34.53 48.44 -24.27
CA GLN A 2 -34.06 48.15 -22.90
C GLN A 2 -34.84 49.04 -21.90
N PRO A 3 -34.75 48.89 -20.56
CA PRO A 3 -33.51 49.04 -19.74
C PRO A 3 -33.28 47.83 -18.78
N ASP A 4 -32.06 47.40 -18.46
CA ASP A 4 -30.97 48.04 -17.69
C ASP A 4 -31.28 48.17 -16.19
N THR A 5 -30.77 47.24 -15.36
CA THR A 5 -30.65 47.41 -13.90
C THR A 5 -29.29 46.88 -13.41
N GLY A 6 -28.55 47.78 -12.77
CA GLY A 6 -27.14 47.69 -12.38
C GLY A 6 -26.78 46.59 -11.38
N ARG A 7 -25.55 46.07 -11.47
CA ARG A 7 -24.36 46.46 -10.68
C ARG A 7 -24.50 46.23 -9.17
N GLU A 8 -23.81 45.21 -8.66
CA GLU A 8 -23.03 45.38 -7.43
C GLU A 8 -21.78 44.49 -7.43
N ILE A 9 -20.63 45.13 -7.72
CA ILE A 9 -19.30 44.51 -7.69
C ILE A 9 -18.80 44.61 -6.25
N ARG A 10 -18.83 43.50 -5.50
CA ARG A 10 -18.26 43.44 -4.15
C ARG A 10 -16.73 43.46 -4.22
N LYS A 11 -16.17 44.67 -4.18
CA LYS A 11 -14.74 44.91 -3.91
C LYS A 11 -14.46 44.57 -2.44
N LYS A 12 -13.93 43.38 -2.14
CA LYS A 12 -13.33 43.10 -0.83
C LYS A 12 -11.84 43.40 -0.88
N THR A 13 -11.57 44.62 -0.45
CA THR A 13 -10.38 45.25 0.13
C THR A 13 -9.17 44.35 0.39
N LEU A 14 -8.08 44.68 -0.29
CA LEU A 14 -6.71 44.25 -0.03
C LEU A 14 -6.26 44.75 1.35
N LEU A 15 -5.80 43.87 2.24
CA LEU A 15 -5.24 44.26 3.54
C LEU A 15 -3.88 44.97 3.33
N PRO A 16 -3.60 46.09 4.01
CA PRO A 16 -2.32 46.76 3.92
C PRO A 16 -1.23 46.00 4.69
N LEU A 17 -0.09 45.81 4.02
CA LEU A 17 1.17 45.32 4.58
C LEU A 17 1.65 46.29 5.68
N GLN A 18 1.94 45.77 6.88
CA GLN A 18 2.47 46.59 7.97
C GLN A 18 3.97 46.87 7.76
N PRO A 19 4.45 48.10 8.02
CA PRO A 19 5.88 48.43 7.94
C PRO A 19 6.65 47.99 9.19
N ALA A 20 7.86 47.47 8.96
CA ALA A 20 8.80 47.06 9.99
C ALA A 20 9.25 48.25 10.85
N THR A 21 9.01 48.19 12.17
CA THR A 21 9.58 49.16 13.11
C THR A 21 10.96 48.70 13.58
N PHE A 22 11.96 49.39 13.07
CA PHE A 22 13.35 49.37 13.51
C PHE A 22 13.49 50.10 14.86
N ARG A 23 13.89 49.40 15.93
CA ARG A 23 14.37 50.02 17.18
C ARG A 23 15.86 49.80 17.33
N ARG A 24 16.59 50.92 17.29
CA ARG A 24 18.03 51.04 17.54
C ARG A 24 18.24 51.31 19.03
N GLY A 25 19.21 50.64 19.66
CA GLY A 25 19.93 51.16 20.83
C GLY A 25 19.89 50.32 22.11
N GLY A 26 21.06 49.82 22.51
CA GLY A 26 21.28 49.22 23.82
C GLY A 26 22.60 48.43 23.91
N ARG A 27 23.73 49.14 23.87
CA ARG A 27 25.07 48.61 24.21
C ARG A 27 25.25 48.64 25.73
N LEU A 28 26.25 47.89 26.21
CA LEU A 28 26.85 47.78 27.57
C LEU A 28 26.55 46.40 28.19
N ASN A 29 27.47 45.60 28.72
CA ASN A 29 28.94 45.58 28.80
C ASN A 29 29.34 44.19 29.34
N ASN A 30 30.57 43.76 29.04
CA ASN A 30 31.32 42.63 29.59
C ASN A 30 31.01 42.21 31.04
N ARG A 31 30.87 40.88 31.24
CA ARG A 31 31.62 40.09 32.24
C ARG A 31 31.46 38.58 31.97
N PRO A 32 32.55 37.80 31.78
CA PRO A 32 32.46 36.35 31.66
C PRO A 32 32.35 35.77 33.06
N ASN A 33 31.20 35.18 33.42
CA ASN A 33 31.17 34.33 34.62
C ASN A 33 31.60 32.92 34.22
N ARG A 34 32.86 32.65 34.52
CA ARG A 34 33.55 31.36 34.47
C ARG A 34 32.82 30.37 35.39
N ARG A 35 31.70 29.79 34.94
CA ARG A 35 31.21 28.53 35.51
C ARG A 35 31.98 27.40 34.84
N THR A 36 32.93 26.88 35.59
CA THR A 36 33.49 25.54 35.43
C THR A 36 32.34 24.54 35.42
N TYR A 37 31.96 24.07 34.24
CA TYR A 37 31.27 22.80 34.12
C TYR A 37 32.34 21.76 33.86
N ALA A 38 32.55 20.87 34.83
CA ALA A 38 33.25 19.63 34.58
C ALA A 38 32.53 18.92 33.41
N PRO A 39 33.25 18.31 32.46
CA PRO A 39 32.61 17.44 31.48
C PRO A 39 32.10 16.21 32.25
N THR A 40 30.85 16.25 32.68
CA THR A 40 30.13 15.01 32.97
C THR A 40 30.16 14.23 31.67
N GLN A 41 30.80 13.07 31.69
CA GLN A 41 30.77 12.12 30.60
C GLN A 41 29.31 11.70 30.41
N ALA A 42 28.60 12.45 29.57
CA ALA A 42 27.31 12.04 29.07
C ALA A 42 27.59 10.87 28.14
N GLU A 43 27.46 9.66 28.68
CA GLU A 43 27.43 8.45 27.88
C GLU A 43 26.36 8.61 26.81
N HIS A 44 26.78 8.66 25.55
CA HIS A 44 25.89 8.68 24.41
C HIS A 44 25.19 7.30 24.29
N PRO A 45 23.87 7.17 24.45
CA PRO A 45 23.18 5.92 24.20
C PRO A 45 22.84 5.81 22.71
N THR A 46 23.83 5.74 21.83
CA THR A 46 23.61 5.71 20.37
C THR A 46 23.88 4.38 19.69
N SER A 47 24.34 3.35 20.40
CA SER A 47 24.67 2.05 19.77
C SER A 47 23.65 0.92 20.00
N ARG A 48 22.84 0.94 21.08
CA ARG A 48 21.88 -0.17 21.35
C ARG A 48 20.65 -0.17 20.43
N LYS A 49 20.10 1.00 20.07
CA LYS A 49 18.87 1.09 19.27
C LYS A 49 19.01 0.61 17.81
N LYS A 50 20.22 0.61 17.25
CA LYS A 50 20.46 0.16 15.86
C LYS A 50 20.48 -1.36 15.73
N ALA A 51 21.00 -2.08 16.73
CA ALA A 51 21.06 -3.55 16.72
C ALA A 51 19.66 -4.17 16.82
N GLU A 52 18.77 -3.65 17.68
CA GLU A 52 17.39 -4.14 17.82
C GLU A 52 16.53 -3.91 16.57
N THR A 53 16.79 -2.83 15.84
CA THR A 53 16.08 -2.50 14.59
C THR A 53 16.48 -3.43 13.45
N GLN A 54 17.76 -3.81 13.36
CA GLN A 54 18.27 -4.74 12.35
C GLN A 54 17.75 -6.17 12.58
N THR A 55 17.68 -6.61 13.84
CA THR A 55 17.14 -7.95 14.17
C THR A 55 15.65 -8.07 13.84
N LYS A 56 14.83 -7.03 14.10
CA LYS A 56 13.41 -7.02 13.73
C LYS A 56 13.18 -6.97 12.21
N GLN A 57 14.01 -6.23 11.48
CA GLN A 57 13.92 -6.14 10.02
C GLN A 57 14.36 -7.45 9.33
N ASN A 58 15.40 -8.12 9.86
CA ASN A 58 15.80 -9.44 9.36
C ASN A 58 14.75 -10.51 9.67
N GLN A 59 14.13 -10.48 10.86
CA GLN A 59 13.02 -11.38 11.19
C GLN A 59 11.81 -11.16 10.26
N GLN A 60 11.46 -9.91 9.94
CA GLN A 60 10.38 -9.63 8.97
C GLN A 60 10.73 -10.13 7.56
N LYS A 61 11.96 -9.91 7.07
CA LYS A 61 12.39 -10.41 5.74
C LYS A 61 12.35 -11.94 5.62
N GLU A 62 12.79 -12.68 6.65
CA GLU A 62 12.76 -14.14 6.67
C GLU A 62 11.33 -14.70 6.71
N VAL A 63 10.40 -13.99 7.37
CA VAL A 63 8.97 -14.34 7.33
C VAL A 63 8.41 -14.22 5.91
N TYR A 64 8.76 -13.16 5.17
CA TYR A 64 8.30 -12.99 3.78
C TYR A 64 8.86 -14.03 2.80
N MET A 65 9.97 -14.71 3.13
CA MET A 65 10.58 -15.73 2.25
C MET A 65 10.01 -17.14 2.45
N ASN A 66 9.23 -17.36 3.52
CA ASN A 66 8.62 -18.67 3.83
C ASN A 66 7.08 -18.65 3.81
N ILE A 67 6.46 -17.62 3.21
CA ILE A 67 5.00 -17.55 3.09
C ILE A 67 4.55 -18.52 1.99
N SER A 68 3.66 -19.45 2.32
CA SER A 68 3.06 -20.31 1.30
C SER A 68 2.20 -19.48 0.34
N LYS A 69 2.03 -19.94 -0.91
CA LYS A 69 1.20 -19.21 -1.90
C LYS A 69 -0.22 -18.95 -1.40
N GLU A 70 -0.79 -19.93 -0.71
CA GLU A 70 -2.09 -19.82 -0.05
C GLU A 70 -2.10 -18.69 0.98
N GLN A 71 -1.10 -18.66 1.87
CA GLN A 71 -0.96 -17.60 2.87
C GLN A 71 -0.76 -16.22 2.22
N GLY A 72 0.01 -16.15 1.13
CA GLY A 72 0.23 -14.91 0.38
C GLY A 72 -1.05 -14.35 -0.22
N LEU A 73 -1.85 -15.22 -0.86
CA LEU A 73 -3.18 -14.84 -1.37
C LEU A 73 -4.11 -14.45 -0.22
N LEU A 74 -4.12 -15.20 0.87
CA LEU A 74 -4.95 -14.89 2.03
C LEU A 74 -4.64 -13.51 2.59
N ILE A 75 -3.36 -13.15 2.73
CA ILE A 75 -2.93 -11.82 3.17
C ILE A 75 -3.34 -10.75 2.15
N ALA A 76 -3.13 -10.99 0.85
CA ALA A 76 -3.46 -10.03 -0.21
C ALA A 76 -4.95 -9.68 -0.26
N TYR A 77 -5.83 -10.67 -0.05
CA TYR A 77 -7.28 -10.47 -0.03
C TYR A 77 -7.85 -10.14 1.36
N GLY A 78 -6.99 -9.85 2.34
CA GLY A 78 -7.42 -9.39 3.66
C GLY A 78 -8.00 -10.47 4.56
N GLY A 79 -7.47 -11.69 4.50
CA GLY A 79 -7.89 -12.82 5.34
C GLY A 79 -9.13 -13.55 4.86
N ARG A 80 -9.63 -13.26 3.66
CA ARG A 80 -10.85 -13.87 3.12
C ARG A 80 -10.56 -15.26 2.54
N PRO A 81 -11.20 -16.34 3.03
CA PRO A 81 -10.96 -17.70 2.51
C PRO A 81 -11.57 -17.94 1.13
N TYR A 82 -12.56 -17.12 0.75
CA TYR A 82 -13.22 -17.14 -0.55
C TYR A 82 -13.11 -15.77 -1.21
N ILE A 83 -12.65 -15.76 -2.45
CA ILE A 83 -12.42 -14.54 -3.22
C ILE A 83 -13.54 -14.41 -4.27
N PRO A 84 -14.18 -13.24 -4.40
CA PRO A 84 -15.12 -12.99 -5.48
C PRO A 84 -14.45 -13.15 -6.85
N LEU A 85 -15.13 -13.79 -7.79
CA LEU A 85 -14.60 -14.06 -9.13
C LEU A 85 -14.21 -12.77 -9.87
N ARG A 86 -14.88 -11.65 -9.55
CA ARG A 86 -14.56 -10.33 -10.09
C ARG A 86 -13.20 -9.80 -9.62
N GLU A 87 -12.79 -10.08 -8.38
CA GLU A 87 -11.47 -9.70 -7.87
C GLU A 87 -10.40 -10.56 -8.57
N VAL A 88 -10.57 -11.89 -8.60
CA VAL A 88 -9.65 -12.82 -9.29
C VAL A 88 -9.48 -12.45 -10.77
N HIS A 89 -10.58 -12.07 -11.44
CA HIS A 89 -10.55 -11.63 -12.84
C HIS A 89 -9.67 -10.39 -13.03
N LYS A 90 -9.79 -9.39 -12.17
CA LYS A 90 -9.01 -8.15 -12.24
C LYS A 90 -7.52 -8.40 -12.03
N ASP A 91 -7.16 -9.31 -11.13
CA ASP A 91 -5.77 -9.51 -10.73
C ASP A 91 -5.01 -10.43 -11.70
N PHE A 92 -5.64 -11.50 -12.18
CA PHE A 92 -4.97 -12.53 -13.00
C PHE A 92 -5.41 -12.55 -14.47
N PHE A 93 -6.63 -12.11 -14.78
CA PHE A 93 -7.26 -12.30 -16.09
C PHE A 93 -7.74 -10.98 -16.72
N ALA A 94 -7.10 -9.85 -16.37
CA ALA A 94 -7.47 -8.52 -16.84
C ALA A 94 -7.48 -8.35 -18.39
N HIS A 95 -6.79 -9.24 -19.10
CA HIS A 95 -6.71 -9.25 -20.56
C HIS A 95 -7.95 -9.86 -21.24
N ILE A 96 -8.80 -10.59 -20.51
CA ILE A 96 -10.04 -11.20 -21.01
C ILE A 96 -11.23 -10.40 -20.50
N SER A 97 -12.34 -10.36 -21.24
CA SER A 97 -13.58 -9.77 -20.71
C SER A 97 -14.13 -10.58 -19.53
N PHE A 98 -14.72 -9.91 -18.54
CA PHE A 98 -15.30 -10.59 -17.37
C PHE A 98 -16.40 -11.59 -17.74
N ASN A 99 -17.21 -11.26 -18.76
CA ASN A 99 -18.29 -12.14 -19.22
C ASN A 99 -17.75 -13.43 -19.83
N ALA A 100 -16.70 -13.35 -20.65
CA ALA A 100 -16.05 -14.52 -21.22
C ALA A 100 -15.40 -15.38 -20.12
N PHE A 101 -14.69 -14.75 -19.18
CA PHE A 101 -14.08 -15.44 -18.05
C PHE A 101 -15.10 -16.18 -17.18
N LYS A 102 -16.22 -15.52 -16.85
CA LYS A 102 -17.34 -16.13 -16.12
C LYS A 102 -17.93 -17.31 -16.91
N ALA A 103 -18.11 -17.18 -18.21
CA ALA A 103 -18.62 -18.26 -19.04
C ALA A 103 -17.69 -19.48 -19.07
N SER A 104 -16.37 -19.28 -19.17
CA SER A 104 -15.38 -20.36 -19.08
C SER A 104 -15.38 -21.05 -17.72
N GLY A 105 -15.57 -20.30 -16.64
CA GLY A 105 -15.71 -20.88 -15.30
C GLY A 105 -16.96 -21.76 -15.16
N VAL A 106 -18.10 -21.35 -15.73
CA VAL A 106 -19.33 -22.16 -15.74
C VAL A 106 -19.18 -23.41 -16.61
N ARG A 107 -18.38 -23.34 -17.69
CA ARG A 107 -18.04 -24.49 -18.54
C ARG A 107 -16.97 -25.41 -17.94
N CYS A 108 -16.47 -25.11 -16.74
CA CYS A 108 -15.38 -25.84 -16.08
C CYS A 108 -14.07 -25.85 -16.89
N GLU A 109 -13.81 -24.81 -17.68
CA GLU A 109 -12.56 -24.65 -18.46
C GLU A 109 -11.44 -24.00 -17.64
N LEU A 110 -11.78 -23.41 -16.48
CA LEU A 110 -10.81 -22.80 -15.58
C LEU A 110 -9.99 -23.87 -14.84
N PRO A 111 -8.73 -23.58 -14.50
CA PRO A 111 -7.86 -24.52 -13.77
C PRO A 111 -8.26 -24.73 -12.31
N PHE A 112 -9.36 -24.11 -11.84
CA PHE A 112 -9.89 -24.21 -10.49
C PHE A 112 -11.43 -24.18 -10.53
N PRO A 113 -12.09 -24.79 -9.54
CA PRO A 113 -13.55 -24.76 -9.43
C PRO A 113 -14.07 -23.39 -9.02
N ILE A 114 -15.24 -23.03 -9.53
CA ILE A 114 -16.01 -21.86 -9.12
C ILE A 114 -17.36 -22.29 -8.56
N PHE A 115 -17.90 -21.55 -7.59
CA PHE A 115 -19.20 -21.85 -7.02
C PHE A 115 -19.97 -20.56 -6.68
N ARG A 116 -21.26 -20.70 -6.43
CA ARG A 116 -22.15 -19.62 -5.98
C ARG A 116 -22.91 -20.08 -4.74
N LEU A 117 -23.22 -19.16 -3.83
CA LEU A 117 -23.92 -19.47 -2.59
C LEU A 117 -25.45 -19.44 -2.73
N SER A 118 -25.97 -18.88 -3.82
CA SER A 118 -27.40 -18.76 -4.09
C SER A 118 -27.67 -19.03 -5.56
N ASP A 119 -28.86 -19.55 -5.87
CA ASP A 119 -29.27 -19.80 -7.26
C ASP A 119 -29.71 -18.55 -8.03
N SER A 120 -29.77 -17.39 -7.36
CA SER A 120 -30.12 -16.11 -7.97
C SER A 120 -29.21 -15.75 -9.14
N GLN A 121 -29.77 -15.21 -10.22
CA GLN A 121 -29.00 -14.73 -11.37
C GLN A 121 -28.03 -13.58 -10.99
N LYS A 122 -28.33 -12.86 -9.90
CA LYS A 122 -27.51 -11.77 -9.37
C LYS A 122 -26.45 -12.25 -8.37
N SER A 123 -26.40 -13.54 -8.04
CA SER A 123 -25.40 -14.06 -7.10
C SER A 123 -23.99 -13.92 -7.68
N GLU A 124 -23.05 -13.52 -6.84
CA GLU A 124 -21.64 -13.51 -7.20
C GLU A 124 -21.06 -14.94 -7.18
N TYR A 125 -20.07 -15.16 -8.04
CA TYR A 125 -19.30 -16.41 -8.04
C TYR A 125 -18.07 -16.23 -7.16
N PHE A 126 -17.68 -17.30 -6.49
CA PHE A 126 -16.56 -17.34 -5.57
C PHE A 126 -15.58 -18.43 -5.97
N VAL A 127 -14.34 -18.23 -5.53
CA VAL A 127 -13.22 -19.16 -5.69
C VAL A 127 -12.59 -19.37 -4.31
N SER A 128 -12.25 -20.62 -3.98
CA SER A 128 -11.47 -20.92 -2.78
C SER A 128 -10.02 -20.48 -2.94
N VAL A 129 -9.47 -19.82 -1.92
CA VAL A 129 -8.04 -19.42 -1.91
C VAL A 129 -7.13 -20.63 -2.09
N GLN A 130 -7.48 -21.77 -1.51
CA GLN A 130 -6.71 -23.01 -1.59
C GLN A 130 -6.60 -23.53 -3.02
N GLU A 131 -7.72 -23.61 -3.71
CA GLU A 131 -7.78 -24.08 -5.09
C GLU A 131 -7.06 -23.12 -6.04
N LEU A 132 -7.22 -21.80 -5.82
CA LEU A 132 -6.51 -20.81 -6.60
C LEU A 132 -4.99 -20.90 -6.39
N ALA A 133 -4.53 -21.06 -5.16
CA ALA A 133 -3.12 -21.22 -4.83
C ALA A 133 -2.51 -22.46 -5.50
N LYS A 134 -3.25 -23.58 -5.48
CA LYS A 134 -2.85 -24.82 -6.12
C LYS A 134 -2.75 -24.67 -7.63
N ALA A 135 -3.75 -24.08 -8.27
CA ALA A 135 -3.73 -23.83 -9.72
C ALA A 135 -2.54 -22.97 -10.16
N ILE A 136 -2.18 -21.95 -9.36
CA ILE A 136 -0.98 -21.12 -9.61
C ILE A 136 0.30 -21.93 -9.43
N ALA A 137 0.40 -22.74 -8.37
CA ALA A 137 1.55 -23.60 -8.13
C ALA A 137 1.78 -24.60 -9.29
N ASP A 138 0.71 -25.26 -9.74
CA ASP A 138 0.76 -26.23 -10.83
C ASP A 138 1.19 -25.59 -12.16
N LYS A 139 0.70 -24.38 -12.46
CA LYS A 139 1.10 -23.60 -13.63
C LYS A 139 2.57 -23.18 -13.56
N GLU A 140 3.02 -22.74 -12.39
CA GLU A 140 4.41 -22.34 -12.16
C GLU A 140 5.37 -23.54 -12.27
N GLU A 141 5.01 -24.70 -11.73
CA GLU A 141 5.83 -25.92 -11.81
C GLU A 141 5.99 -26.38 -13.26
N LYS A 142 4.90 -26.38 -14.04
CA LYS A 142 4.95 -26.70 -15.47
C LYS A 142 5.91 -25.77 -16.21
N ALA A 143 5.77 -24.46 -16.02
CA ALA A 143 6.65 -23.47 -16.63
C ALA A 143 8.12 -23.65 -16.22
N LYS A 144 8.39 -23.95 -14.95
CA LYS A 144 9.75 -24.25 -14.46
C LYS A 144 10.32 -25.50 -15.12
N SER A 145 9.51 -26.55 -15.27
CA SER A 145 9.95 -27.79 -15.90
C SER A 145 10.30 -27.59 -17.38
N GLU A 146 9.50 -26.81 -18.11
CA GLU A 146 9.74 -26.46 -19.51
C GLU A 146 11.00 -25.59 -19.66
N TYR A 147 11.16 -24.59 -18.79
CA TYR A 147 12.35 -23.75 -18.78
C TYR A 147 13.63 -24.58 -18.54
N ARG A 148 13.59 -25.53 -17.60
CA ARG A 148 14.74 -26.43 -17.34
C ARG A 148 15.08 -27.30 -18.55
N LYS A 149 14.07 -27.84 -19.25
CA LYS A 149 14.28 -28.64 -20.47
C LYS A 149 14.89 -27.83 -21.60
N PHE A 150 14.61 -26.53 -21.68
CA PHE A 150 15.19 -25.65 -22.68
C PHE A 150 16.65 -25.25 -22.37
N GLN A 151 17.02 -25.26 -21.09
CA GLN A 151 18.36 -24.91 -20.62
C GLN A 151 19.35 -26.09 -20.63
N SER A 152 18.87 -27.33 -20.78
CA SER A 152 19.67 -28.56 -20.87
C SER A 152 19.96 -28.93 -22.31
#